data_AF-A0A938UTR3-F1
#
_entry.id   AF-A0A938UTR3-F1
#
_cell.length_a   1.000
_cell.length_b   1.000
_cell.length_c   1.000
_cell.angle_alpha   90.00
_cell.angle_beta   90.00
_cell.angle_gamma   90.00
#
_symmetry.space_group_name_H-M   'P 1'
#
loop_
_entity.id
_entity.type
_entity.pdbx_description
1 polymer ?
#
loop_
_entity_poly.entity_id
_entity_poly.type
_entity_poly.pdbx_seq_one_letter_code
_entity_poly.pdbx_strand_id
1 'polypeptide(L)'
;MTSRAMHILVVSQFFAPEMGAPAARFGDLGRQFVAAGHRVTVLTTFPNFPQGKVYAGHRQAIAARQTVDGIEVLRTPILAMGGHSPLRKAALYASFAGSAIVQGGLRGLRPDVVVGTTPPPTVAYASLALARRYGVPHVVDIRDIWPEAVVNAGRVQAGPAVRALEALNAVVLRSSAAVTTVSEGKRQRLLELGARPGTVHVVPNGADLAQFDAWAAAHRDAARTLLAGLGLDLDRPIALYAGVFNPPQGLDGLLDVAARRKARGSDLLQFAIIGDGALRDHLQARIAAEGLHQVKIGGPVDRTLIPALYALATCTVVILRPRKDTHTVPSKIYEAMAAGRPVVLSADGEVQTIARTAGCGPIGDAGDLAALDSQLDQLLGDPAAAEAMGRAGRDYARQHNDRATLAVRYLDLLRRAVDGCG
;
A
#
# COMPACT_ATOMS: atom_id res chain seq x y z
N MET A 1 15.59 26.22 -12.62
CA MET A 1 14.79 27.10 -11.74
C MET A 1 14.66 26.40 -10.39
N THR A 2 15.36 26.87 -9.36
CA THR A 2 15.25 26.31 -8.01
C THR A 2 13.86 26.61 -7.45
N SER A 3 13.03 25.58 -7.29
CA SER A 3 11.66 25.73 -6.78
C SER A 3 11.65 26.32 -5.37
N ARG A 4 10.71 27.22 -5.08
CA ARG A 4 10.48 27.77 -3.74
C ARG A 4 10.32 26.65 -2.70
N ALA A 5 11.08 26.73 -1.61
CA ALA A 5 10.92 25.80 -0.49
C ALA A 5 9.58 26.05 0.22
N MET A 6 8.70 25.03 0.23
CA MET A 6 7.45 25.01 0.98
C MET A 6 7.59 24.35 2.35
N HIS A 7 6.74 24.75 3.29
CA HIS A 7 6.40 24.00 4.49
C HIS A 7 5.11 23.19 4.27
N ILE A 8 5.25 21.87 4.20
CA ILE A 8 4.17 20.91 3.94
C ILE A 8 3.74 20.29 5.28
N LEU A 9 2.51 20.58 5.73
CA LEU A 9 1.91 19.93 6.90
C LEU A 9 1.10 18.70 6.46
N VAL A 10 1.59 17.52 6.77
CA VAL A 10 0.91 16.24 6.51
C VAL A 10 0.14 15.82 7.76
N VAL A 11 -1.16 15.66 7.66
CA VAL A 11 -2.00 15.05 8.69
C VAL A 11 -2.20 13.58 8.32
N SER A 12 -1.69 12.69 9.16
CA SER A 12 -1.81 11.25 8.97
C SER A 12 -2.06 10.57 10.30
N GLN A 13 -3.05 9.69 10.38
CA GLN A 13 -3.20 8.88 11.58
C GLN A 13 -2.14 7.78 11.69
N PHE A 14 -1.55 7.36 10.57
CA PHE A 14 -0.57 6.28 10.55
C PHE A 14 0.80 6.78 10.12
N PHE A 15 1.82 6.53 10.93
CA PHE A 15 3.20 6.92 10.64
C PHE A 15 4.19 6.06 11.43
N ALA A 16 5.45 6.03 11.00
CA ALA A 16 6.53 5.31 11.69
C ALA A 16 6.48 5.59 13.21
N PRO A 17 6.68 4.60 14.09
CA PRO A 17 7.15 3.23 13.83
C PRO A 17 6.05 2.24 13.40
N GLU A 18 4.82 2.69 13.14
CA GLU A 18 3.79 1.79 12.63
C GLU A 18 4.16 1.28 11.24
N MET A 19 3.92 -0.01 11.01
CA MET A 19 4.18 -0.67 9.75
C MET A 19 2.92 -0.72 8.87
N GLY A 20 3.11 -0.83 7.56
CA GLY A 20 2.04 -1.03 6.59
C GLY A 20 1.90 0.09 5.57
N ALA A 21 1.03 -0.13 4.59
CA ALA A 21 0.91 0.75 3.45
C ALA A 21 0.58 2.21 3.81
N PRO A 22 -0.35 2.52 4.76
CA PRO A 22 -0.64 3.90 5.17
C PRO A 22 0.57 4.66 5.69
N ALA A 23 1.32 4.09 6.64
CA ALA A 23 2.50 4.71 7.22
C ALA A 23 3.64 4.86 6.19
N ALA A 24 3.83 3.87 5.31
CA ALA A 24 4.89 3.89 4.30
C ALA A 24 4.71 5.03 3.27
N ARG A 25 3.47 5.36 2.89
CA ARG A 25 3.17 6.38 1.85
C ARG A 25 3.87 7.71 2.13
N PHE A 26 3.61 8.31 3.29
CA PHE A 26 4.20 9.60 3.66
C PHE A 26 5.54 9.50 4.39
N GLY A 27 5.94 8.31 4.86
CA GLY A 27 7.34 8.07 5.18
C GLY A 27 8.24 8.20 3.94
N ASP A 28 7.84 7.55 2.84
CA ASP A 28 8.60 7.54 1.60
C ASP A 28 8.50 8.90 0.85
N LEU A 29 7.29 9.42 0.64
CA LEU A 29 7.10 10.75 0.02
C LEU A 29 7.74 11.86 0.85
N GLY A 30 7.57 11.82 2.18
CA GLY A 30 8.13 12.83 3.09
C GLY A 30 9.65 12.91 2.99
N ARG A 31 10.36 11.77 2.94
CA ARG A 31 11.81 11.74 2.74
C ARG A 31 12.22 12.37 1.42
N GLN A 32 11.50 12.04 0.33
CA GLN A 32 11.76 12.61 -0.99
C GLN A 32 11.51 14.14 -1.02
N PHE A 33 10.49 14.62 -0.32
CA PHE A 33 10.21 16.06 -0.20
C PHE A 33 11.29 16.79 0.60
N VAL A 34 11.76 16.20 1.71
CA VAL A 34 12.89 16.74 2.50
C VAL A 34 14.17 16.77 1.66
N ALA A 35 14.48 15.70 0.92
CA ALA A 35 15.62 15.64 0.02
C ALA A 35 15.54 16.71 -1.09
N ALA A 36 14.33 17.09 -1.52
CA ALA A 36 14.09 18.18 -2.46
C ALA A 36 14.16 19.60 -1.82
N GLY A 37 14.52 19.71 -0.54
CA GLY A 37 14.68 20.98 0.17
C GLY A 37 13.40 21.56 0.79
N HIS A 38 12.33 20.77 0.88
CA HIS A 38 11.09 21.18 1.52
C HIS A 38 11.08 20.85 3.01
N ARG A 39 10.43 21.70 3.82
CA ARG A 39 10.16 21.38 5.22
C ARG A 39 8.90 20.53 5.30
N VAL A 40 9.00 19.33 5.87
CA VAL A 40 7.85 18.44 6.07
C VAL A 40 7.57 18.27 7.55
N THR A 41 6.34 18.56 7.95
CA THR A 41 5.84 18.29 9.29
C THR A 41 4.69 17.28 9.22
N VAL A 42 4.81 16.14 9.89
CA VAL A 42 3.77 15.13 10.01
C VAL A 42 3.08 15.26 11.36
N LEU A 43 1.80 15.61 11.35
CA LEU A 43 0.91 15.57 12.51
C LEU A 43 0.21 14.21 12.58
N THR A 44 0.56 13.43 13.59
CA THR A 44 0.12 12.03 13.75
C THR A 44 -0.18 11.67 15.20
N THR A 45 -0.59 10.43 15.45
CA THR A 45 -0.85 9.92 16.81
C THR A 45 0.34 9.11 17.33
N PHE A 46 0.30 8.71 18.60
CA PHE A 46 1.17 7.66 19.13
C PHE A 46 0.85 6.31 18.46
N PRO A 47 1.88 5.50 18.17
CA PRO A 47 1.71 4.26 17.43
C PRO A 47 0.81 3.31 18.20
N ASN A 48 -0.25 2.84 17.54
CA ASN A 48 -1.29 2.00 18.14
C ASN A 48 -1.88 0.95 17.19
N PHE A 49 -1.65 1.07 15.88
CA PHE A 49 -2.13 0.13 14.88
C PHE A 49 -1.26 -1.14 14.81
N PRO A 50 -1.80 -2.36 14.60
CA PRO A 50 -3.20 -2.69 14.36
C PRO A 50 -4.05 -2.95 15.62
N GLN A 51 -3.44 -3.03 16.80
CA GLN A 51 -4.13 -3.49 18.02
C GLN A 51 -5.10 -2.45 18.60
N GLY A 52 -4.98 -1.20 18.17
CA GLY A 52 -5.69 -0.04 18.75
C GLY A 52 -5.22 0.28 20.17
N LYS A 53 -4.05 -0.22 20.57
CA LYS A 53 -3.40 0.01 21.87
C LYS A 53 -2.05 0.64 21.61
N VAL A 54 -1.70 1.66 22.39
CA VAL A 54 -0.39 2.32 22.27
C VAL A 54 0.73 1.29 22.45
N TYR A 55 1.73 1.33 21.58
CA TYR A 55 2.87 0.41 21.63
C TYR A 55 3.60 0.51 22.97
N ALA A 56 4.16 -0.61 23.41
CA ALA A 56 5.04 -0.62 24.58
C ALA A 56 6.20 0.39 24.39
N GLY A 57 6.56 1.09 25.47
CA GLY A 57 7.59 2.13 25.43
C GLY A 57 7.10 3.52 24.98
N HIS A 58 5.88 3.64 24.46
CA HIS A 58 5.30 4.94 24.13
C HIS A 58 4.34 5.43 25.22
N ARG A 59 4.59 6.64 25.74
CA ARG A 59 3.65 7.34 26.65
C ARG A 59 3.03 8.52 25.91
N GLN A 60 1.70 8.56 25.88
CA GLN A 60 0.98 9.66 25.24
C GLN A 60 1.26 10.98 25.97
N ALA A 61 1.56 12.02 25.20
CA ALA A 61 1.85 13.36 25.69
C ALA A 61 1.27 14.40 24.74
N ILE A 62 0.99 15.58 25.27
CA ILE A 62 0.66 16.75 24.48
C ILE A 62 1.97 17.33 23.93
N ALA A 63 1.97 17.77 22.67
CA ALA A 63 3.12 18.43 22.04
C ALA A 63 4.40 17.61 21.96
N ALA A 64 4.28 16.27 21.90
CA ALA A 64 5.42 15.43 21.61
C ALA A 64 5.95 15.72 20.20
N ARG A 65 7.25 16.01 20.10
CA ARG A 65 7.98 16.25 18.85
C ARG A 65 9.12 15.26 18.71
N GLN A 66 9.35 14.80 17.50
CA GLN A 66 10.50 13.98 17.16
C GLN A 66 10.88 14.21 15.70
N THR A 67 12.09 13.81 15.32
CA THR A 67 12.52 13.81 13.92
C THR A 67 12.71 12.36 13.47
N VAL A 68 12.14 12.00 12.32
CA VAL A 68 12.29 10.66 11.71
C VAL A 68 12.69 10.88 10.26
N ASP A 69 13.88 10.39 9.87
CA ASP A 69 14.42 10.55 8.52
C ASP A 69 14.38 12.00 7.98
N GLY A 70 14.68 12.98 8.85
CA GLY A 70 14.63 14.41 8.51
C GLY A 70 13.24 15.04 8.52
N ILE A 71 12.18 14.27 8.76
CA ILE A 71 10.79 14.73 8.84
C ILE A 71 10.47 15.14 10.29
N GLU A 72 9.92 16.34 10.50
CA GLU A 72 9.40 16.76 11.80
C GLU A 72 8.09 16.01 12.09
N VAL A 73 8.01 15.27 13.19
CA VAL A 73 6.81 14.50 13.56
C VAL A 73 6.24 15.05 14.87
N LEU A 74 4.99 15.50 14.80
CA LEU A 74 4.21 15.98 15.92
C LEU A 74 3.19 14.91 16.32
N ARG A 75 3.35 14.34 17.50
CA ARG A 75 2.40 13.35 18.02
C ARG A 75 1.36 13.98 18.92
N THR A 76 0.11 13.58 18.72
CA THR A 76 -1.05 14.02 19.47
C THR A 76 -1.71 12.82 20.16
N PRO A 77 -2.24 12.95 21.39
CA PRO A 77 -2.88 11.88 22.10
C PRO A 77 -4.22 11.47 21.45
N ILE A 78 -4.59 10.21 21.62
CA ILE A 78 -5.83 9.59 21.16
C ILE A 78 -6.47 8.75 22.26
N LEU A 79 -7.76 8.48 22.09
CA LEU A 79 -8.45 7.42 22.82
C LEU A 79 -8.06 6.07 22.20
N ALA A 80 -6.96 5.49 22.66
CA ALA A 80 -6.44 4.19 22.22
C ALA A 80 -7.32 3.04 22.76
N MET A 81 -8.52 2.94 22.19
CA MET A 81 -9.52 1.94 22.54
C MET A 81 -9.37 0.72 21.63
N GLY A 82 -8.52 -0.23 22.05
CA GLY A 82 -8.30 -1.48 21.33
C GLY A 82 -9.55 -2.34 21.17
N GLY A 83 -9.41 -3.40 20.37
CA GLY A 83 -10.46 -4.39 20.10
C GLY A 83 -11.24 -4.14 18.80
N HIS A 84 -12.28 -4.96 18.59
CA HIS A 84 -12.97 -5.05 17.30
C HIS A 84 -14.28 -4.26 17.20
N SER A 85 -14.73 -3.61 18.29
CA SER A 85 -16.00 -2.86 18.33
C SER A 85 -16.00 -1.68 17.34
N PRO A 86 -17.01 -1.57 16.45
CA PRO A 86 -17.14 -0.45 15.52
C PRO A 86 -17.21 0.91 16.21
N LEU A 87 -17.92 1.00 17.35
CA LEU A 87 -18.04 2.24 18.13
C LEU A 87 -16.70 2.67 18.73
N ARG A 88 -15.92 1.73 19.26
CA ARG A 88 -14.56 2.02 19.78
C ARG A 88 -13.64 2.51 18.67
N LYS A 89 -13.70 1.90 17.48
CA LYS A 89 -12.93 2.35 16.31
C LYS A 89 -13.34 3.75 15.84
N ALA A 90 -14.65 4.01 15.76
CA ALA A 90 -15.16 5.33 15.39
C ALA A 90 -14.68 6.41 16.38
N ALA A 91 -14.77 6.14 17.68
CA ALA A 91 -14.30 7.06 18.71
C ALA A 91 -12.76 7.21 18.73
N LEU A 92 -11.99 6.15 18.45
CA LEU A 92 -10.55 6.23 18.24
C LEU A 92 -10.22 7.19 17.06
N TYR A 93 -10.86 7.01 15.91
CA TYR A 93 -10.66 7.87 14.73
C TYR A 93 -11.12 9.31 14.92
N ALA A 94 -12.24 9.52 15.63
CA ALA A 94 -12.75 10.86 15.96
C ALA A 94 -11.84 11.57 16.98
N SER A 95 -11.34 10.84 17.98
CA SER A 95 -10.44 11.40 18.99
C SER A 95 -9.13 11.91 18.38
N PHE A 96 -8.57 11.18 17.41
CA PHE A 96 -7.41 11.64 16.65
C PHE A 96 -7.72 12.93 15.90
N ALA A 97 -8.83 12.98 15.15
CA ALA A 97 -9.18 14.15 14.38
C ALA A 97 -9.35 15.40 15.27
N GLY A 98 -10.07 15.28 16.40
CA GLY A 98 -10.23 16.37 17.35
C GLY A 98 -8.90 16.82 17.96
N SER A 99 -8.08 15.86 18.40
CA SER A 99 -6.76 16.11 18.97
C SER A 99 -5.81 16.80 17.97
N ALA A 100 -5.82 16.35 16.71
CA ALA A 100 -5.05 16.95 15.62
C ALA A 100 -5.50 18.37 15.30
N ILE A 101 -6.81 18.65 15.25
CA ILE A 101 -7.33 20.01 15.02
C ILE A 101 -6.86 20.96 16.13
N VAL A 102 -7.05 20.58 17.40
CA VAL A 102 -6.68 21.41 18.55
C VAL A 102 -5.17 21.64 18.58
N GLN A 103 -4.40 20.55 18.57
CA GLN A 103 -2.96 20.65 18.76
C GLN A 103 -2.24 21.18 17.51
N GLY A 104 -2.73 20.86 16.32
CA GLY A 104 -2.25 21.40 15.07
C GLY A 104 -2.57 22.88 14.93
N GLY A 105 -3.75 23.34 15.37
CA GLY A 105 -4.18 24.73 15.24
C GLY A 105 -3.55 25.70 16.26
N LEU A 106 -3.17 25.21 17.44
CA LEU A 106 -2.58 26.04 18.51
C LEU A 106 -1.06 26.24 18.38
N ARG A 107 -0.39 25.53 17.47
CA ARG A 107 1.08 25.49 17.40
C ARG A 107 1.73 26.52 16.49
N GLY A 108 0.95 27.35 15.80
CA GLY A 108 1.50 28.37 14.90
C GLY A 108 2.44 27.80 13.84
N LEU A 109 2.12 26.63 13.28
CA LEU A 109 3.00 25.88 12.37
C LEU A 109 3.32 26.65 11.09
N ARG A 110 2.41 27.54 10.64
CA ARG A 110 2.54 28.33 9.40
C ARG A 110 2.94 27.46 8.18
N PRO A 111 2.18 26.41 7.84
CA PRO A 111 2.42 25.66 6.61
C PRO A 111 2.02 26.49 5.39
N ASP A 112 2.63 26.21 4.23
CA ASP A 112 2.19 26.72 2.93
C ASP A 112 1.05 25.85 2.34
N VAL A 113 0.98 24.57 2.74
CA VAL A 113 -0.06 23.63 2.29
C VAL A 113 -0.33 22.57 3.36
N VAL A 114 -1.59 22.16 3.49
CA VAL A 114 -1.99 21.04 4.37
C VAL A 114 -2.43 19.84 3.54
N VAL A 115 -1.79 18.70 3.77
CA VAL A 115 -2.09 17.42 3.12
C VAL A 115 -2.74 16.48 4.12
N GLY A 116 -3.93 15.94 3.83
CA GLY A 116 -4.55 14.88 4.62
C GLY A 116 -4.51 13.54 3.90
N THR A 117 -4.01 12.48 4.53
CA THR A 117 -3.99 11.13 3.91
C THR A 117 -4.95 10.17 4.62
N THR A 118 -5.81 9.49 3.85
CA THR A 118 -6.79 8.53 4.36
C THR A 118 -6.37 7.09 4.00
N PRO A 119 -6.76 6.07 4.78
CA PRO A 119 -7.68 6.07 5.92
C PRO A 119 -7.09 6.56 7.27
N PRO A 120 -7.95 6.86 8.26
CA PRO A 120 -9.42 6.93 8.19
C PRO A 120 -9.94 8.26 7.59
N PRO A 121 -11.22 8.34 7.18
CA PRO A 121 -11.80 9.56 6.59
C PRO A 121 -11.77 10.77 7.54
N THR A 122 -11.74 10.55 8.85
CA THR A 122 -11.65 11.64 9.84
C THR A 122 -10.38 12.47 9.71
N VAL A 123 -9.30 11.91 9.14
CA VAL A 123 -8.07 12.65 8.80
C VAL A 123 -8.33 13.73 7.77
N ALA A 124 -9.21 13.46 6.80
CA ALA A 124 -9.57 14.42 5.77
C ALA A 124 -10.33 15.63 6.36
N TYR A 125 -11.15 15.40 7.38
CA TYR A 125 -11.86 16.48 8.09
C TYR A 125 -10.90 17.32 8.92
N ALA A 126 -9.98 16.68 9.64
CA ALA A 126 -8.98 17.37 10.45
C ALA A 126 -8.02 18.22 9.59
N SER A 127 -7.54 17.66 8.48
CA SER A 127 -6.67 18.39 7.55
C SER A 127 -7.38 19.56 6.88
N LEU A 128 -8.65 19.41 6.46
CA LEU A 128 -9.43 20.51 5.91
C LEU A 128 -9.65 21.64 6.94
N ALA A 129 -9.95 21.28 8.19
CA ALA A 129 -10.11 22.26 9.27
C ALA A 129 -8.81 23.02 9.55
N LEU A 130 -7.66 22.32 9.55
CA LEU A 130 -6.35 22.94 9.72
C LEU A 130 -5.98 23.83 8.54
N ALA A 131 -6.26 23.41 7.30
CA ALA A 131 -6.04 24.22 6.11
C ALA A 131 -6.81 25.56 6.20
N ARG A 132 -8.09 25.51 6.59
CA ARG A 132 -8.92 26.71 6.83
C ARG A 132 -8.38 27.57 7.98
N ARG A 133 -7.95 26.96 9.09
CA ARG A 133 -7.37 27.66 10.24
C ARG A 133 -6.11 28.45 9.88
N TYR A 134 -5.31 27.92 8.97
CA TYR A 134 -4.06 28.52 8.50
C TYR A 134 -4.24 29.38 7.23
N GLY A 135 -5.40 29.33 6.57
CA GLY A 135 -5.67 30.09 5.34
C GLY A 135 -4.86 29.59 4.15
N VAL A 136 -4.58 28.30 4.08
CA VAL A 136 -3.73 27.67 3.05
C VAL A 136 -4.47 26.58 2.27
N PRO A 137 -4.03 26.22 1.06
CA PRO A 137 -4.65 25.15 0.28
C PRO A 137 -4.70 23.82 1.03
N HIS A 138 -5.81 23.10 0.82
CA HIS A 138 -6.01 21.74 1.29
C HIS A 138 -5.82 20.76 0.15
N VAL A 139 -4.97 19.75 0.35
CA VAL A 139 -4.82 18.61 -0.55
C VAL A 139 -5.18 17.34 0.21
N VAL A 140 -5.97 16.46 -0.39
CA VAL A 140 -6.39 15.20 0.24
C VAL A 140 -5.94 13.99 -0.57
N ASP A 141 -5.19 13.07 0.04
CA ASP A 141 -4.75 11.80 -0.53
C ASP A 141 -5.72 10.68 -0.13
N ILE A 142 -6.65 10.36 -1.03
CA ILE A 142 -7.67 9.33 -0.86
C ILE A 142 -7.17 7.99 -1.39
N ARG A 143 -6.80 7.11 -0.48
CA ARG A 143 -6.28 5.77 -0.82
C ARG A 143 -7.34 4.70 -0.86
N ASP A 144 -8.34 4.82 0.02
CA ASP A 144 -9.54 3.99 0.06
C ASP A 144 -10.77 4.91 0.05
N ILE A 145 -11.78 4.54 -0.73
CA ILE A 145 -13.03 5.30 -0.79
C ILE A 145 -13.91 4.84 0.36
N TRP A 146 -13.91 5.58 1.46
CA TRP A 146 -14.83 5.37 2.59
C TRP A 146 -16.11 6.18 2.36
N PRO A 147 -17.29 5.70 2.80
CA PRO A 147 -17.58 4.42 3.46
C PRO A 147 -17.64 3.20 2.52
N GLU A 148 -17.59 3.35 1.20
CA GLU A 148 -17.79 2.25 0.24
C GLU A 148 -16.90 1.03 0.52
N ALA A 149 -15.62 1.23 0.82
CA ALA A 149 -14.68 0.16 1.12
C ALA A 149 -15.12 -0.71 2.31
N VAL A 150 -15.71 -0.13 3.36
CA VAL A 150 -16.19 -0.89 4.52
C VAL A 150 -17.57 -1.51 4.32
N VAL A 151 -18.42 -0.87 3.50
CA VAL A 151 -19.71 -1.42 3.09
C VAL A 151 -19.51 -2.63 2.17
N ASN A 152 -18.64 -2.51 1.16
CA ASN A 152 -18.30 -3.59 0.24
C ASN A 152 -17.62 -4.78 0.94
N ALA A 153 -16.87 -4.51 2.01
CA ALA A 153 -16.31 -5.55 2.88
C ALA A 153 -17.34 -6.19 3.83
N GLY A 154 -18.61 -5.79 3.78
CA GLY A 154 -19.68 -6.30 4.65
C GLY A 154 -19.53 -5.93 6.12
N ARG A 155 -18.68 -4.96 6.46
CA ARG A 155 -18.37 -4.58 7.85
C ARG A 155 -19.38 -3.60 8.43
N VAL A 156 -20.06 -2.85 7.58
CA VAL A 156 -21.08 -1.85 7.94
C VAL A 156 -22.21 -1.95 6.92
N GLN A 157 -23.45 -1.88 7.40
CA GLN A 157 -24.64 -1.84 6.55
C GLN A 157 -24.87 -0.42 6.03
N ALA A 158 -25.36 -0.30 4.80
CA ALA A 158 -25.79 0.98 4.26
C ALA A 158 -26.93 1.55 5.11
N GLY A 159 -26.92 2.86 5.36
CA GLY A 159 -27.90 3.50 6.24
C GLY A 159 -27.66 5.01 6.42
N PRO A 160 -28.42 5.68 7.30
CA PRO A 160 -28.32 7.12 7.52
C PRO A 160 -26.92 7.59 7.90
N ALA A 161 -26.21 6.83 8.75
CA ALA A 161 -24.84 7.16 9.16
C ALA A 161 -23.84 7.08 7.99
N VAL A 162 -24.00 6.10 7.10
CA VAL A 162 -23.20 5.95 5.87
C VAL A 162 -23.45 7.15 4.94
N ARG A 163 -24.71 7.53 4.73
CA ARG A 163 -25.08 8.71 3.91
C ARG A 163 -24.54 10.02 4.49
N ALA A 164 -24.56 10.17 5.81
CA ALA A 164 -23.96 11.33 6.47
C ALA A 164 -22.44 11.38 6.22
N LEU A 165 -21.74 10.24 6.28
CA LEU A 165 -20.32 10.17 5.97
C LEU A 165 -20.02 10.47 4.50
N GLU A 166 -20.85 9.99 3.58
CA GLU A 166 -20.77 10.30 2.15
C GLU A 166 -20.92 11.82 1.92
N ALA A 167 -21.91 12.46 2.55
CA ALA A 167 -22.11 13.90 2.45
C ALA A 167 -20.91 14.69 2.98
N LEU A 168 -20.33 14.28 4.12
CA LEU A 168 -19.11 14.89 4.68
C LEU A 168 -17.91 14.70 3.76
N ASN A 169 -17.74 13.53 3.17
CA ASN A 169 -16.67 13.27 2.21
C ASN A 169 -16.84 14.12 0.95
N ALA A 170 -18.07 14.31 0.47
CA ALA A 170 -18.33 15.17 -0.67
C ALA A 170 -17.95 16.65 -0.39
N VAL A 171 -18.12 17.12 0.85
CA VAL A 171 -17.64 18.46 1.26
C VAL A 171 -16.12 18.54 1.18
N VAL A 172 -15.40 17.53 1.66
CA VAL A 172 -13.93 17.46 1.53
C VAL A 172 -13.51 17.49 0.08
N LEU A 173 -14.10 16.64 -0.76
CA LEU A 173 -13.75 16.53 -2.18
C LEU A 173 -13.96 17.86 -2.92
N ARG A 174 -15.06 18.56 -2.65
CA ARG A 174 -15.34 19.88 -3.26
C ARG A 174 -14.46 20.99 -2.72
N SER A 175 -14.06 20.94 -1.45
CA SER A 175 -13.30 22.00 -0.78
C SER A 175 -11.78 21.88 -0.99
N SER A 176 -11.29 20.71 -1.42
CA SER A 176 -9.85 20.49 -1.62
C SER A 176 -9.36 21.18 -2.89
N ALA A 177 -8.22 21.85 -2.82
CA ALA A 177 -7.51 22.40 -3.98
C ALA A 177 -7.06 21.27 -4.93
N ALA A 178 -6.68 20.13 -4.37
CA ALA A 178 -6.41 18.91 -5.12
C ALA A 178 -6.79 17.65 -4.33
N VAL A 179 -7.14 16.60 -5.07
CA VAL A 179 -7.43 15.26 -4.56
C VAL A 179 -6.46 14.29 -5.23
N THR A 180 -5.62 13.60 -4.47
CA THR A 180 -4.79 12.52 -5.00
C THR A 180 -5.42 11.16 -4.72
N THR A 181 -5.29 10.23 -5.67
CA THR A 181 -5.68 8.83 -5.47
C THR A 181 -4.70 7.88 -6.14
N VAL A 182 -4.87 6.58 -5.95
CA VAL A 182 -3.86 5.57 -6.35
C VAL A 182 -4.17 4.86 -7.66
N SER A 183 -5.32 5.12 -8.27
CA SER A 183 -5.77 4.39 -9.46
C SER A 183 -6.76 5.22 -10.28
N GLU A 184 -6.84 4.97 -11.59
CA GLU A 184 -7.77 5.66 -12.49
C GLU A 184 -9.22 5.27 -12.19
N GLY A 185 -9.47 4.02 -11.82
CA GLY A 185 -10.80 3.58 -11.38
C GLY A 185 -11.28 4.37 -10.15
N LYS A 186 -10.39 4.60 -9.17
CA LYS A 186 -10.72 5.48 -8.03
C LYS A 186 -10.89 6.93 -8.44
N ARG A 187 -10.11 7.44 -9.39
CA ARG A 187 -10.27 8.80 -9.89
C ARG A 187 -11.66 9.00 -10.48
N GLN A 188 -12.10 8.09 -11.35
CA GLN A 188 -13.44 8.14 -11.92
C GLN A 188 -14.52 8.09 -10.83
N ARG A 189 -14.38 7.19 -9.85
CA ARG A 189 -15.32 7.08 -8.74
C ARG A 189 -15.36 8.36 -7.87
N LEU A 190 -14.23 9.00 -7.63
CA LEU A 190 -14.17 10.25 -6.85
C LEU A 190 -14.84 11.42 -7.59
N LEU A 191 -14.77 11.46 -8.92
CA LEU A 191 -15.50 12.44 -9.73
C LEU A 191 -17.02 12.23 -9.60
N GLU A 192 -17.49 10.99 -9.66
CA GLU A 192 -18.90 10.63 -9.43
C GLU A 192 -19.39 11.00 -8.01
N LEU A 193 -18.50 10.92 -7.02
CA LEU A 193 -18.76 11.31 -5.63
C LEU A 193 -18.69 12.83 -5.40
N GLY A 194 -18.49 13.62 -6.46
CA GLY A 194 -18.59 15.07 -6.44
C GLY A 194 -17.26 15.81 -6.26
N ALA A 195 -16.11 15.15 -6.51
CA ALA A 195 -14.85 15.88 -6.68
C ALA A 195 -14.91 16.79 -7.92
N ARG A 196 -14.24 17.94 -7.87
CA ARG A 196 -14.25 18.91 -8.97
C ARG A 196 -13.45 18.35 -10.17
N PRO A 197 -13.96 18.48 -11.41
CA PRO A 197 -13.18 18.16 -12.60
C PRO A 197 -11.85 18.92 -12.60
N GLY A 198 -10.77 18.26 -13.02
CA GLY A 198 -9.43 18.87 -13.06
C GLY A 198 -8.67 18.88 -11.73
N THR A 199 -9.31 18.60 -10.59
CA THR A 199 -8.63 18.58 -9.28
C THR A 199 -8.26 17.18 -8.80
N VAL A 200 -8.70 16.12 -9.49
CA VAL A 200 -8.41 14.72 -9.13
C VAL A 200 -7.22 14.19 -9.93
N HIS A 201 -6.15 13.81 -9.23
CA HIS A 201 -4.89 13.35 -9.81
C HIS A 201 -4.55 11.94 -9.35
N VAL A 202 -4.12 11.09 -10.28
CA VAL A 202 -3.64 9.74 -9.95
C VAL A 202 -2.14 9.80 -9.62
N VAL A 203 -1.81 9.50 -8.37
CA VAL A 203 -0.45 9.23 -7.91
C VAL A 203 -0.43 7.79 -7.40
N PRO A 204 -0.10 6.80 -8.25
CA PRO A 204 -0.20 5.39 -7.90
C PRO A 204 0.70 5.03 -6.71
N ASN A 205 0.50 3.82 -6.18
CA ASN A 205 1.54 3.23 -5.36
C ASN A 205 2.74 2.87 -6.26
N GLY A 206 3.87 2.56 -5.62
CA GLY A 206 5.11 2.33 -6.33
C GLY A 206 6.19 1.77 -5.43
N ALA A 207 7.38 1.60 -5.99
CA ALA A 207 8.60 1.23 -5.28
C ALA A 207 9.70 2.28 -5.58
N ASP A 208 10.62 2.49 -4.65
CA ASP A 208 11.81 3.29 -4.90
C ASP A 208 12.84 2.37 -5.58
N LEU A 209 13.01 2.46 -6.90
CA LEU A 209 13.80 1.47 -7.64
C LEU A 209 15.27 1.48 -7.21
N ALA A 210 15.85 2.65 -6.92
CA ALA A 210 17.24 2.76 -6.50
C ALA A 210 17.46 2.08 -5.14
N GLN A 211 16.56 2.33 -4.17
CA GLN A 211 16.60 1.65 -2.89
C GLN A 211 16.31 0.16 -3.02
N PHE A 212 15.39 -0.24 -3.90
CA PHE A 212 15.06 -1.63 -4.17
C PHE A 212 16.27 -2.40 -4.69
N ASP A 213 17.02 -1.83 -5.63
CA ASP A 213 18.26 -2.41 -6.16
C ASP A 213 19.35 -2.51 -5.09
N ALA A 214 19.55 -1.45 -4.31
CA ALA A 214 20.52 -1.44 -3.23
C ALA A 214 20.23 -2.54 -2.19
N TRP A 215 18.98 -2.69 -1.79
CA TRP A 215 18.55 -3.73 -0.86
C TRP A 215 18.62 -5.13 -1.44
N ALA A 216 18.29 -5.30 -2.73
CA ALA A 216 18.42 -6.60 -3.40
C ALA A 216 19.88 -7.08 -3.44
N ALA A 217 20.83 -6.16 -3.67
CA ALA A 217 22.25 -6.47 -3.63
C ALA A 217 22.73 -6.75 -2.19
N ALA A 218 22.42 -5.86 -1.24
CA ALA A 218 22.90 -5.94 0.14
C ALA A 218 22.42 -7.18 0.90
N HIS A 219 21.24 -7.71 0.57
CA HIS A 219 20.62 -8.81 1.31
C HIS A 219 20.50 -10.11 0.51
N ARG A 220 21.24 -10.25 -0.60
CA ARG A 220 21.20 -11.45 -1.45
C ARG A 220 21.49 -12.74 -0.67
N ASP A 221 22.57 -12.76 0.11
CA ASP A 221 22.98 -13.97 0.84
C ASP A 221 22.05 -14.30 2.01
N ALA A 222 21.52 -13.28 2.68
CA ALA A 222 20.50 -13.45 3.71
C ALA A 222 19.21 -14.06 3.12
N ALA A 223 18.79 -13.61 1.93
CA ALA A 223 17.62 -14.15 1.25
C ALA A 223 17.85 -15.59 0.78
N ARG A 224 19.04 -15.92 0.24
CA ARG A 224 19.41 -17.30 -0.09
C ARG A 224 19.38 -18.21 1.14
N THR A 225 19.97 -17.76 2.24
CA THR A 225 20.00 -18.49 3.51
C THR A 225 18.58 -18.75 4.03
N LEU A 226 17.71 -17.74 3.97
CA LEU A 226 16.31 -17.88 4.37
C LEU A 226 15.56 -18.91 3.52
N LEU A 227 15.64 -18.81 2.19
CA LEU A 227 14.95 -19.75 1.29
C LEU A 227 15.48 -21.19 1.43
N ALA A 228 16.81 -21.36 1.50
CA ALA A 228 17.42 -22.67 1.73
C ALA A 228 17.04 -23.25 3.11
N GLY A 229 16.98 -22.42 4.15
CA GLY A 229 16.55 -22.82 5.49
C GLY A 229 15.08 -23.25 5.57
N LEU A 230 14.24 -22.83 4.63
CA LEU A 230 12.88 -23.34 4.46
C LEU A 230 12.81 -24.69 3.72
N GLY A 231 13.95 -25.18 3.22
CA GLY A 231 14.07 -26.40 2.42
C GLY A 231 13.71 -26.20 0.95
N LEU A 232 13.90 -25.00 0.40
CA LEU A 232 13.85 -24.75 -1.04
C LEU A 232 15.20 -25.10 -1.68
N ASP A 233 15.14 -25.63 -2.90
CA ASP A 233 16.32 -25.89 -3.73
C ASP A 233 16.49 -24.68 -4.65
N LEU A 234 17.58 -23.93 -4.46
CA LEU A 234 17.78 -22.67 -5.17
C LEU A 234 18.16 -22.85 -6.64
N ASP A 235 18.44 -24.09 -7.08
CA ASP A 235 18.68 -24.42 -8.47
C ASP A 235 17.37 -24.80 -9.20
N ARG A 236 16.26 -24.96 -8.45
CA ARG A 236 14.93 -25.20 -8.99
C ARG A 236 14.13 -23.89 -9.13
N PRO A 237 13.14 -23.86 -10.04
CA PRO A 237 12.26 -22.69 -10.18
C PRO A 237 11.46 -22.41 -8.90
N ILE A 238 11.36 -21.12 -8.53
CA ILE A 238 10.63 -20.65 -7.35
C ILE A 238 9.54 -19.65 -7.76
N ALA A 239 8.29 -19.97 -7.46
CA ALA A 239 7.17 -19.03 -7.48
C ALA A 239 7.02 -18.39 -6.09
N LEU A 240 7.23 -17.07 -6.01
CA LEU A 240 7.19 -16.32 -4.75
C LEU A 240 5.85 -15.62 -4.55
N TYR A 241 5.25 -15.82 -3.37
CA TYR A 241 4.28 -14.92 -2.78
C TYR A 241 4.90 -14.26 -1.54
N ALA A 242 4.90 -12.93 -1.46
CA ALA A 242 5.32 -12.18 -0.29
C ALA A 242 4.21 -11.20 0.14
N GLY A 243 3.66 -11.37 1.34
CA GLY A 243 2.57 -10.52 1.81
C GLY A 243 1.75 -11.08 2.97
N VAL A 244 0.64 -10.41 3.27
CA VAL A 244 -0.24 -10.78 4.38
C VAL A 244 -1.13 -11.97 4.06
N PHE A 245 -1.31 -12.90 4.99
CA PHE A 245 -2.11 -14.11 4.80
C PHE A 245 -3.56 -13.89 5.24
N ASN A 246 -4.31 -13.14 4.45
CA ASN A 246 -5.71 -12.82 4.75
C ASN A 246 -6.65 -13.32 3.64
N PRO A 247 -7.95 -13.56 3.94
CA PRO A 247 -8.90 -14.15 2.99
C PRO A 247 -8.94 -13.49 1.60
N PRO A 248 -8.89 -12.15 1.44
CA PRO A 248 -8.91 -11.52 0.11
C PRO A 248 -7.71 -11.89 -0.79
N GLN A 249 -6.62 -12.39 -0.21
CA GLN A 249 -5.40 -12.74 -0.96
C GLN A 249 -5.49 -14.10 -1.64
N GLY A 250 -6.52 -14.90 -1.40
CA GLY A 250 -6.78 -16.11 -2.18
C GLY A 250 -5.72 -17.21 -2.09
N LEU A 251 -4.91 -17.25 -1.02
CA LEU A 251 -3.78 -18.19 -0.88
C LEU A 251 -4.17 -19.67 -0.92
N ASP A 252 -5.42 -20.01 -0.57
CA ASP A 252 -5.97 -21.35 -0.79
C ASP A 252 -5.83 -21.81 -2.24
N GLY A 253 -6.12 -20.92 -3.20
CA GLY A 253 -6.02 -21.24 -4.62
C GLY A 253 -4.60 -21.53 -5.07
N LEU A 254 -3.59 -20.94 -4.40
CA LEU A 254 -2.18 -21.26 -4.67
C LEU A 254 -1.84 -22.69 -4.20
N LEU A 255 -2.41 -23.14 -3.08
CA LEU A 255 -2.26 -24.53 -2.63
C LEU A 255 -3.00 -25.50 -3.56
N ASP A 256 -4.18 -25.13 -4.04
CA ASP A 256 -4.93 -25.94 -5.01
C ASP A 256 -4.15 -26.14 -6.33
N VAL A 257 -3.48 -25.08 -6.81
CA VAL A 257 -2.55 -25.18 -7.95
C VAL A 257 -1.39 -26.11 -7.61
N ALA A 258 -0.75 -25.97 -6.45
CA ALA A 258 0.34 -26.86 -6.03
C ALA A 258 -0.12 -28.33 -5.95
N ALA A 259 -1.31 -28.59 -5.41
CA ALA A 259 -1.91 -29.92 -5.33
C ALA A 259 -2.17 -30.53 -6.72
N ARG A 260 -2.74 -29.74 -7.65
CA ARG A 260 -2.92 -30.15 -9.04
C ARG A 260 -1.60 -30.52 -9.71
N ARG A 261 -0.57 -29.70 -9.52
CA ARG A 261 0.78 -29.95 -10.07
C ARG A 261 1.41 -31.23 -9.52
N LYS A 262 1.28 -31.47 -8.21
CA LYS A 262 1.69 -32.72 -7.57
C LYS A 262 0.97 -33.93 -8.17
N ALA A 263 -0.35 -33.86 -8.33
CA ALA A 263 -1.15 -34.97 -8.85
C ALA A 263 -0.75 -35.41 -10.28
N ARG A 264 -0.23 -34.48 -11.09
CA ARG A 264 0.31 -34.77 -12.44
C ARG A 264 1.82 -35.01 -12.48
N GLY A 265 2.49 -35.16 -11.33
CA GLY A 265 3.93 -35.44 -11.24
C GLY A 265 4.83 -34.25 -11.62
N SER A 266 4.34 -33.01 -11.55
CA SER A 266 5.08 -31.79 -11.90
C SER A 266 5.47 -31.00 -10.64
N ASP A 267 6.42 -31.51 -9.86
CA ASP A 267 6.89 -30.91 -8.60
C ASP A 267 8.20 -30.11 -8.75
N LEU A 268 8.65 -29.88 -9.99
CA LEU A 268 9.85 -29.07 -10.29
C LEU A 268 9.73 -27.65 -9.74
N LEU A 269 8.54 -27.04 -9.89
CA LEU A 269 8.25 -25.70 -9.37
C LEU A 269 8.02 -25.76 -7.86
N GLN A 270 8.79 -24.96 -7.14
CA GLN A 270 8.61 -24.75 -5.70
C GLN A 270 7.85 -23.45 -5.43
N PHE A 271 7.06 -23.44 -4.36
CA PHE A 271 6.31 -22.27 -3.92
C PHE A 271 6.88 -21.75 -2.61
N ALA A 272 7.35 -20.49 -2.61
CA ALA A 272 7.75 -19.79 -1.41
C ALA A 272 6.64 -18.80 -1.01
N ILE A 273 6.04 -19.00 0.15
CA ILE A 273 5.00 -18.12 0.69
C ILE A 273 5.56 -17.45 1.95
N ILE A 274 5.93 -16.17 1.84
CA ILE A 274 6.60 -15.41 2.90
C ILE A 274 5.64 -14.37 3.49
N GLY A 275 5.47 -14.39 4.81
CA GLY A 275 4.64 -13.43 5.51
C GLY A 275 3.89 -14.01 6.70
N ASP A 276 2.78 -13.38 7.05
CA ASP A 276 1.94 -13.76 8.19
C ASP A 276 0.51 -13.23 8.03
N GLY A 277 -0.44 -13.77 8.79
CA GLY A 277 -1.81 -13.31 8.83
C GLY A 277 -2.77 -14.34 9.39
N ALA A 278 -4.06 -14.01 9.37
CA ALA A 278 -5.11 -14.83 9.98
C ALA A 278 -5.23 -16.24 9.38
N LEU A 279 -4.70 -16.46 8.18
CA LEU A 279 -4.73 -17.76 7.49
C LEU A 279 -3.48 -18.62 7.72
N ARG A 280 -2.49 -18.20 8.51
CA ARG A 280 -1.22 -18.93 8.63
C ARG A 280 -1.42 -20.39 9.04
N ASP A 281 -2.07 -20.62 10.18
CA ASP A 281 -2.27 -21.96 10.73
C ASP A 281 -3.08 -22.86 9.79
N HIS A 282 -4.10 -22.28 9.14
CA HIS A 282 -4.91 -22.95 8.13
C HIS A 282 -4.08 -23.42 6.92
N LEU A 283 -3.24 -22.55 6.37
CA LEU A 283 -2.39 -22.89 5.22
C LEU A 283 -1.36 -23.96 5.59
N GLN A 284 -0.77 -23.89 6.79
CA GLN A 284 0.17 -24.89 7.28
C GLN A 284 -0.50 -26.27 7.47
N ALA A 285 -1.71 -26.30 8.03
CA ALA A 285 -2.48 -27.53 8.19
C ALA A 285 -2.80 -28.18 6.84
N ARG A 286 -3.21 -27.38 5.84
CA ARG A 286 -3.46 -27.87 4.48
C ARG A 286 -2.22 -28.46 3.82
N ILE A 287 -1.09 -27.76 3.89
CA ILE A 287 0.19 -28.24 3.33
C ILE A 287 0.57 -29.61 3.92
N ALA A 288 0.41 -29.78 5.23
CA ALA A 288 0.69 -31.06 5.89
C ALA A 288 -0.30 -32.16 5.48
N ALA A 289 -1.61 -31.87 5.51
CA ALA A 289 -2.67 -32.84 5.20
C ALA A 289 -2.62 -33.33 3.73
N GLU A 290 -2.29 -32.43 2.80
CA GLU A 290 -2.22 -32.73 1.37
C GLU A 290 -0.81 -33.19 0.92
N GLY A 291 0.17 -33.17 1.83
CA GLY A 291 1.56 -33.55 1.58
C GLY A 291 2.23 -32.69 0.51
N LEU A 292 2.04 -31.37 0.56
CA LEU A 292 2.54 -30.42 -0.44
C LEU A 292 3.99 -30.02 -0.15
N HIS A 293 4.92 -30.97 -0.28
CA HIS A 293 6.33 -30.77 0.09
C HIS A 293 7.04 -29.66 -0.70
N GLN A 294 6.55 -29.36 -1.91
CA GLN A 294 7.04 -28.27 -2.77
C GLN A 294 6.59 -26.88 -2.34
N VAL A 295 5.70 -26.76 -1.34
CA VAL A 295 5.23 -25.48 -0.80
C VAL A 295 5.88 -25.22 0.56
N LYS A 296 6.60 -24.10 0.68
CA LYS A 296 7.26 -23.68 1.91
C LYS A 296 6.69 -22.35 2.40
N ILE A 297 6.30 -22.31 3.68
CA ILE A 297 5.82 -21.09 4.35
C ILE A 297 6.92 -20.53 5.25
N GLY A 298 7.36 -19.30 4.98
CA GLY A 298 8.24 -18.52 5.83
C GLY A 298 7.47 -17.50 6.67
N GLY A 299 8.07 -17.07 7.79
CA GLY A 299 7.50 -16.01 8.64
C GLY A 299 7.63 -14.60 8.03
N PRO A 300 7.17 -13.56 8.76
CA PRO A 300 7.38 -12.18 8.34
C PRO A 300 8.88 -11.84 8.36
N VAL A 301 9.32 -11.07 7.38
CA VAL A 301 10.71 -10.64 7.22
C VAL A 301 10.82 -9.12 7.24
N ASP A 302 12.03 -8.61 7.49
CA ASP A 302 12.30 -7.20 7.35
C ASP A 302 12.07 -6.73 5.90
N ARG A 303 11.51 -5.52 5.73
CA ARG A 303 11.19 -4.95 4.41
C ARG A 303 12.42 -4.88 3.50
N THR A 304 13.61 -4.68 4.07
CA THR A 304 14.87 -4.60 3.33
C THR A 304 15.27 -5.94 2.67
N LEU A 305 14.74 -7.07 3.15
CA LEU A 305 15.00 -8.39 2.58
C LEU A 305 14.11 -8.70 1.35
N ILE A 306 12.95 -8.05 1.26
CA ILE A 306 11.94 -8.31 0.23
C ILE A 306 12.52 -8.19 -1.19
N PRO A 307 13.26 -7.13 -1.56
CA PRO A 307 13.85 -7.03 -2.90
C PRO A 307 14.74 -8.20 -3.29
N ALA A 308 15.53 -8.73 -2.35
CA ALA A 308 16.42 -9.87 -2.59
C ALA A 308 15.63 -11.17 -2.79
N LEU A 309 14.54 -11.38 -2.04
CA LEU A 309 13.65 -12.53 -2.23
C LEU A 309 12.99 -12.49 -3.60
N TYR A 310 12.46 -11.34 -3.99
CA TYR A 310 11.94 -11.12 -5.34
C TYR A 310 13.02 -11.41 -6.40
N ALA A 311 14.23 -10.89 -6.22
CA ALA A 311 15.33 -11.09 -7.16
C ALA A 311 15.78 -12.56 -7.26
N LEU A 312 15.53 -13.42 -6.28
CA LEU A 312 15.84 -14.86 -6.35
C LEU A 312 14.72 -15.70 -6.96
N ALA A 313 13.50 -15.17 -7.03
CA ALA A 313 12.36 -15.90 -7.57
C ALA A 313 12.40 -15.98 -9.10
N THR A 314 11.92 -17.10 -9.65
CA THR A 314 11.70 -17.26 -11.10
C THR A 314 10.55 -16.38 -11.54
N CYS A 315 9.45 -16.40 -10.77
CA CYS A 315 8.30 -15.54 -10.98
C CYS A 315 7.66 -15.18 -9.64
N THR A 316 6.79 -14.19 -9.69
CA THR A 316 6.05 -13.72 -8.52
C THR A 316 4.57 -13.95 -8.74
N VAL A 317 3.85 -14.34 -7.69
CA VAL A 317 2.43 -14.66 -7.78
C VAL A 317 1.62 -13.57 -7.10
N VAL A 318 0.79 -12.90 -7.90
CA VAL A 318 -0.21 -11.95 -7.42
C VAL A 318 -1.58 -12.60 -7.56
N ILE A 319 -2.00 -13.37 -6.56
CA ILE A 319 -3.34 -13.94 -6.47
C ILE A 319 -4.26 -13.09 -5.57
N LEU A 320 -5.53 -12.97 -5.94
CA LEU A 320 -6.61 -12.35 -5.19
C LEU A 320 -7.90 -13.18 -5.37
N ARG A 321 -8.79 -13.16 -4.37
CA ARG A 321 -10.15 -13.70 -4.54
C ARG A 321 -11.01 -12.74 -5.39
N PRO A 322 -12.04 -13.25 -6.09
CA PRO A 322 -13.06 -12.42 -6.72
C PRO A 322 -13.66 -11.44 -5.71
N ARG A 323 -13.88 -10.19 -6.13
CA ARG A 323 -14.38 -9.12 -5.25
C ARG A 323 -15.15 -8.07 -6.01
N LYS A 324 -16.02 -7.35 -5.30
CA LYS A 324 -16.83 -6.25 -5.86
C LYS A 324 -16.00 -5.01 -6.21
N ASP A 325 -14.99 -4.69 -5.41
CA ASP A 325 -14.09 -3.55 -5.67
C ASP A 325 -12.99 -3.93 -6.65
N THR A 326 -13.11 -3.46 -7.88
CA THR A 326 -12.16 -3.69 -8.97
C THR A 326 -11.16 -2.56 -9.15
N HIS A 327 -11.19 -1.50 -8.33
CA HIS A 327 -10.32 -0.33 -8.44
C HIS A 327 -9.14 -0.35 -7.45
N THR A 328 -9.06 -1.34 -6.56
CA THR A 328 -7.98 -1.44 -5.58
C THR A 328 -6.81 -2.28 -6.06
N VAL A 329 -5.71 -1.62 -6.43
CA VAL A 329 -4.51 -2.30 -6.91
C VAL A 329 -3.62 -2.73 -5.73
N PRO A 330 -3.24 -4.03 -5.62
CA PRO A 330 -2.37 -4.50 -4.55
C PRO A 330 -0.93 -3.98 -4.75
N SER A 331 -0.27 -3.53 -3.68
CA SER A 331 1.08 -2.93 -3.81
C SER A 331 2.16 -3.90 -4.29
N LYS A 332 2.01 -5.21 -4.02
CA LYS A 332 2.95 -6.28 -4.41
C LYS A 332 3.24 -6.33 -5.91
N ILE A 333 2.31 -5.89 -6.77
CA ILE A 333 2.57 -5.85 -8.22
C ILE A 333 3.68 -4.85 -8.56
N TYR A 334 3.72 -3.70 -7.88
CA TYR A 334 4.74 -2.67 -8.14
C TYR A 334 6.11 -3.10 -7.64
N GLU A 335 6.17 -3.83 -6.53
CA GLU A 335 7.41 -4.40 -5.99
C GLU A 335 7.93 -5.53 -6.89
N ALA A 336 7.04 -6.38 -7.41
CA ALA A 336 7.38 -7.41 -8.36
C ALA A 336 7.93 -6.85 -9.68
N MET A 337 7.24 -5.85 -10.25
CA MET A 337 7.70 -5.13 -11.43
C MET A 337 9.03 -4.42 -11.16
N ALA A 338 9.19 -3.75 -10.02
CA ALA A 338 10.45 -3.14 -9.65
C ALA A 338 11.59 -4.16 -9.59
N ALA A 339 11.36 -5.38 -9.12
CA ALA A 339 12.35 -6.45 -9.12
C ALA A 339 12.74 -6.97 -10.51
N GLY A 340 12.00 -6.60 -11.57
CA GLY A 340 12.22 -7.13 -12.91
C GLY A 340 11.92 -8.61 -13.05
N ARG A 341 10.98 -9.13 -12.25
CA ARG A 341 10.51 -10.51 -12.33
C ARG A 341 9.12 -10.58 -12.95
N PRO A 342 8.84 -11.63 -13.76
CA PRO A 342 7.52 -11.81 -14.32
C PRO A 342 6.49 -11.98 -13.21
N VAL A 343 5.32 -11.36 -13.41
CA VAL A 343 4.18 -11.39 -12.51
C VAL A 343 3.13 -12.34 -13.06
N VAL A 344 2.85 -13.41 -12.34
CA VAL A 344 1.72 -14.28 -12.59
C VAL A 344 0.52 -13.72 -11.81
N LEU A 345 -0.40 -13.10 -12.52
CA LEU A 345 -1.54 -12.41 -11.93
C LEU A 345 -2.80 -13.27 -12.03
N SER A 346 -3.45 -13.54 -10.90
CA SER A 346 -4.84 -14.04 -10.84
C SER A 346 -5.65 -13.05 -10.02
N ALA A 347 -6.34 -12.14 -10.71
CA ALA A 347 -7.10 -11.06 -10.10
C ALA A 347 -8.01 -10.39 -11.13
N ASP A 348 -9.03 -9.68 -10.66
CA ASP A 348 -9.92 -8.89 -11.51
C ASP A 348 -9.64 -7.39 -11.39
N GLY A 349 -10.06 -6.64 -12.42
CA GLY A 349 -10.15 -5.19 -12.39
C GLY A 349 -8.87 -4.48 -12.80
N GLU A 350 -8.64 -3.30 -12.24
CA GLU A 350 -7.61 -2.35 -12.68
C GLU A 350 -6.18 -2.92 -12.61
N VAL A 351 -5.93 -3.88 -11.72
CA VAL A 351 -4.64 -4.57 -11.65
C VAL A 351 -4.34 -5.36 -12.94
N GLN A 352 -5.36 -5.92 -13.61
CA GLN A 352 -5.20 -6.58 -14.91
C GLN A 352 -4.84 -5.55 -15.99
N THR A 353 -5.50 -4.38 -15.99
CA THR A 353 -5.18 -3.30 -16.93
C THR A 353 -3.72 -2.85 -16.78
N ILE A 354 -3.26 -2.64 -15.54
CA ILE A 354 -1.87 -2.28 -15.26
C ILE A 354 -0.91 -3.37 -15.75
N ALA A 355 -1.16 -4.63 -15.39
CA ALA A 355 -0.31 -5.75 -15.79
C ALA A 355 -0.23 -5.91 -17.31
N ARG A 356 -1.36 -5.73 -18.01
CA ARG A 356 -1.46 -5.84 -19.47
C ARG A 356 -0.70 -4.71 -20.16
N THR A 357 -0.88 -3.48 -19.70
CA THR A 357 -0.15 -2.32 -20.22
C THR A 357 1.35 -2.43 -19.95
N ALA A 358 1.74 -2.94 -18.79
CA ALA A 358 3.13 -3.15 -18.43
C ALA A 358 3.79 -4.32 -19.18
N GLY A 359 3.00 -5.25 -19.74
CA GLY A 359 3.51 -6.49 -20.29
C GLY A 359 4.28 -7.33 -19.26
N CYS A 360 3.94 -7.19 -17.96
CA CYS A 360 4.79 -7.68 -16.87
C CYS A 360 4.66 -9.18 -16.59
N GLY A 361 3.78 -9.89 -17.29
CA GLY A 361 3.57 -11.32 -17.13
C GLY A 361 2.17 -11.78 -17.51
N PRO A 362 1.89 -13.07 -17.36
CA PRO A 362 0.59 -13.65 -17.67
C PRO A 362 -0.51 -13.20 -16.70
N ILE A 363 -1.74 -13.09 -17.22
CA ILE A 363 -2.91 -12.55 -16.52
C ILE A 363 -4.07 -13.51 -16.65
N GLY A 364 -4.58 -13.97 -15.51
CA GLY A 364 -5.82 -14.75 -15.38
C GLY A 364 -6.83 -14.04 -14.50
N ASP A 365 -8.09 -14.44 -14.64
CA ASP A 365 -9.18 -13.94 -13.82
C ASP A 365 -9.08 -14.49 -12.39
N ALA A 366 -9.65 -13.77 -11.43
CA ALA A 366 -9.65 -14.23 -10.05
C ALA A 366 -10.44 -15.54 -9.93
N GLY A 367 -9.83 -16.55 -9.32
CA GLY A 367 -10.46 -17.86 -9.12
C GLY A 367 -10.33 -18.83 -10.30
N ASP A 368 -9.80 -18.42 -11.45
CA ASP A 368 -9.42 -19.36 -12.52
C ASP A 368 -8.05 -19.97 -12.24
N LEU A 369 -8.06 -21.02 -11.42
CA LEU A 369 -6.84 -21.72 -11.00
C LEU A 369 -6.26 -22.59 -12.11
N ALA A 370 -7.06 -22.97 -13.11
CA ALA A 370 -6.56 -23.72 -14.27
C ALA A 370 -5.72 -22.80 -15.17
N ALA A 371 -6.19 -21.57 -15.40
CA ALA A 371 -5.41 -20.54 -16.07
C ALA A 371 -4.12 -20.24 -15.30
N LEU A 372 -4.20 -20.06 -13.97
CA LEU A 372 -3.02 -19.81 -13.14
C LEU A 372 -1.94 -20.91 -13.28
N ASP A 373 -2.33 -22.18 -13.26
CA ASP A 373 -1.40 -23.30 -13.43
C ASP A 373 -0.78 -23.34 -14.84
N SER A 374 -1.59 -23.12 -15.88
CA SER A 374 -1.13 -23.06 -17.28
C SER A 374 -0.12 -21.93 -17.51
N GLN A 375 -0.36 -20.78 -16.89
CA GLN A 375 0.52 -19.61 -16.97
C GLN A 375 1.88 -19.86 -16.31
N LEU A 376 1.90 -20.61 -15.21
CA LEU A 376 3.15 -21.05 -14.60
C LEU A 376 3.93 -21.98 -15.53
N ASP A 377 3.25 -22.94 -16.18
CA ASP A 377 3.89 -23.81 -17.17
C ASP A 377 4.47 -23.02 -18.36
N GLN A 378 3.73 -22.03 -18.87
CA GLN A 378 4.21 -21.18 -19.95
C GLN A 378 5.50 -20.45 -19.59
N LEU A 379 5.59 -19.87 -18.39
CA LEU A 379 6.79 -19.18 -17.94
C LEU A 379 7.99 -20.13 -17.74
N LEU A 380 7.73 -21.35 -17.28
CA LEU A 380 8.79 -22.35 -17.08
C LEU A 380 9.27 -22.95 -18.40
N GLY A 381 8.39 -23.03 -19.41
CA GLY A 381 8.71 -23.54 -20.75
C GLY A 381 9.49 -22.57 -21.63
N ASP A 382 9.44 -21.26 -21.34
CA ASP A 382 10.15 -20.23 -22.09
C ASP A 382 10.81 -19.19 -21.15
N PRO A 383 12.02 -19.49 -20.63
CA PRO A 383 12.75 -18.58 -19.76
C PRO A 383 13.07 -17.23 -20.43
N ALA A 384 13.31 -17.20 -21.74
CA ALA A 384 13.62 -15.97 -22.46
C ALA A 384 12.42 -15.03 -22.51
N ALA A 385 11.22 -15.56 -22.77
CA ALA A 385 9.98 -14.81 -22.70
C ALA A 385 9.69 -14.33 -21.27
N ALA A 386 9.91 -15.18 -20.26
CA ALA A 386 9.74 -14.83 -18.85
C ALA A 386 10.63 -13.65 -18.43
N GLU A 387 11.89 -13.65 -18.85
CA GLU A 387 12.80 -12.52 -18.62
C GLU A 387 12.38 -11.26 -19.37
N ALA A 388 11.89 -11.38 -20.61
CA ALA A 388 11.40 -10.25 -21.38
C ALA A 388 10.19 -9.58 -20.69
N MET A 389 9.27 -10.37 -20.16
CA MET A 389 8.14 -9.87 -19.35
C MET A 389 8.62 -9.17 -18.07
N GLY A 390 9.60 -9.74 -17.37
CA GLY A 390 10.22 -9.11 -16.21
C GLY A 390 10.84 -7.75 -16.53
N ARG A 391 11.59 -7.65 -17.64
CA ARG A 391 12.17 -6.38 -18.11
C ARG A 391 11.09 -5.35 -18.46
N ALA A 392 10.05 -5.75 -19.19
CA ALA A 392 8.94 -4.87 -19.54
C ALA A 392 8.23 -4.32 -18.30
N GLY A 393 7.95 -5.18 -17.30
CA GLY A 393 7.40 -4.76 -16.02
C GLY A 393 8.28 -3.74 -15.29
N ARG A 394 9.60 -3.97 -15.27
CA ARG A 394 10.54 -3.04 -14.64
C ARG A 394 10.63 -1.69 -15.34
N ASP A 395 10.63 -1.67 -16.66
CA ASP A 395 10.64 -0.43 -17.43
C ASP A 395 9.33 0.35 -17.23
N TYR A 396 8.18 -0.35 -17.19
CA TYR A 396 6.92 0.26 -16.82
C TYR A 396 6.97 0.88 -15.41
N ALA A 397 7.48 0.13 -14.42
CA ALA A 397 7.62 0.62 -13.05
C ALA A 397 8.55 1.84 -12.96
N ARG A 398 9.67 1.84 -13.69
CA ARG A 398 10.58 3.00 -13.74
C ARG A 398 9.88 4.26 -14.25
N GLN A 399 9.06 4.13 -15.29
CA GLN A 399 8.39 5.28 -15.93
C GLN A 399 7.17 5.78 -15.15
N HIS A 400 6.44 4.87 -14.48
CA HIS A 400 5.11 5.15 -13.93
C HIS A 400 4.99 4.99 -12.41
N ASN A 401 5.84 4.18 -11.78
CA ASN A 401 5.70 3.75 -10.39
C ASN A 401 6.96 3.98 -9.54
N ASP A 402 7.98 4.63 -10.08
CA ASP A 402 9.15 5.00 -9.29
C ASP A 402 8.78 6.08 -8.27
N ARG A 403 9.03 5.81 -6.99
CA ARG A 403 8.64 6.74 -5.91
C ARG A 403 9.33 8.09 -6.01
N ALA A 404 10.58 8.16 -6.48
CA ALA A 404 11.25 9.44 -6.68
C ALA A 404 10.52 10.26 -7.76
N THR A 405 10.21 9.63 -8.90
CA THR A 405 9.39 10.25 -9.97
C THR A 405 8.00 10.67 -9.47
N LEU A 406 7.32 9.82 -8.70
CA LEU A 406 6.00 10.12 -8.14
C LEU A 406 6.05 11.26 -7.12
N ALA A 407 7.12 11.38 -6.34
CA ALA A 407 7.32 12.47 -5.40
C ALA A 407 7.45 13.82 -6.13
N VAL A 408 8.17 13.87 -7.25
CA VAL A 408 8.25 15.08 -8.09
C VAL A 408 6.86 15.48 -8.59
N ARG A 409 6.08 14.53 -9.13
CA ARG A 409 4.71 14.79 -9.60
C ARG A 409 3.80 15.30 -8.47
N TYR A 410 3.95 14.75 -7.27
CA TYR A 410 3.20 15.19 -6.08
C TYR A 410 3.62 16.61 -5.67
N LEU A 411 4.92 16.92 -5.65
CA LEU A 411 5.42 18.27 -5.33
C LEU A 411 4.91 19.30 -6.34
N ASP A 412 4.88 18.99 -7.63
CA ASP A 412 4.34 19.89 -8.64
C ASP A 412 2.84 20.17 -8.43
N LEU A 413 2.10 19.16 -7.97
CA LEU A 413 0.71 19.35 -7.56
C LEU A 413 0.59 20.30 -6.37
N LEU A 414 1.42 20.11 -5.33
CA LEU A 414 1.42 20.98 -4.17
C LEU A 414 1.78 22.42 -4.54
N ARG A 415 2.78 22.63 -5.42
CA ARG A 415 3.16 23.95 -5.92
C ARG A 415 2.00 24.63 -6.62
N ARG A 416 1.35 23.96 -7.57
CA ARG A 416 0.16 24.51 -8.26
C ARG A 416 -0.96 24.89 -7.29
N ALA A 417 -1.18 24.08 -6.25
CA ALA A 417 -2.17 24.37 -5.22
C ALA A 417 -1.81 25.61 -4.39
N VAL A 418 -0.52 25.84 -4.10
CA VAL A 418 -0.01 27.02 -3.39
C VAL A 418 -0.06 28.27 -4.25
N ASP A 419 0.27 28.16 -5.54
CA ASP A 419 0.36 29.30 -6.46
C ASP A 419 -1.01 29.79 -6.98
N GLY A 420 -2.11 29.10 -6.63
CA GLY A 420 -3.47 29.58 -6.88
C GLY A 420 -4.02 29.32 -8.30
N CYS A 421 -3.42 28.41 -9.07
CA CYS A 421 -4.02 27.94 -10.32
C CYS A 421 -5.08 26.86 -10.01
N GLY A 422 -6.31 27.28 -9.73
CA GLY A 422 -7.46 26.40 -9.56
C GLY A 422 -8.79 27.14 -9.53
#